data_AF-A0A2T5IUF2-F1
#
_entry.id   AF-A0A2T5IUF2-F1
#
_cell.length_a   1.000
_cell.length_b   1.000
_cell.length_c   1.000
_cell.angle_alpha   90.00
_cell.angle_beta   90.00
_cell.angle_gamma   90.00
#
_symmetry.space_group_name_H-M   'P 1'
#
loop_
_entity.id
_entity.type
_entity.pdbx_description
1 polymer ?
#
loop_
_entity_poly.entity_id
_entity_poly.type
_entity_poly.pdbx_seq_one_letter_code
_entity_poly.pdbx_strand_id
1 'polypeptide(L)' 'MDDNINRLNQFYEKNMTVLNPKSNVIEGIEQIKEHVQKSDFVPVDFRILNSKNQQIFMNFVKTLPKSAQEKFIIMR' A
#
# COMPACT_ATOMS: atom_id res chain seq x y z
N MET A 1 7.26 4.64 21.49
CA MET A 1 7.24 4.26 20.06
C MET A 1 6.03 3.36 19.89
N ASP A 2 5.15 3.61 18.92
CA ASP A 2 3.95 2.78 18.74
C ASP A 2 4.35 1.44 18.12
N ASP A 3 4.15 0.35 18.87
CA ASP A 3 4.52 -1.01 18.45
C ASP A 3 3.80 -1.43 17.16
N ASN A 4 2.62 -0.87 16.88
CA ASN A 4 1.89 -1.16 15.65
C ASN A 4 2.57 -0.54 14.43
N ILE A 5 3.11 0.68 14.54
CA ILE A 5 3.85 1.34 13.46
C ILE A 5 5.14 0.56 13.15
N ASN A 6 5.82 0.07 14.19
CA ASN A 6 7.03 -0.72 14.04
C ASN A 6 6.73 -2.05 13.33
N ARG A 7 5.68 -2.77 13.75
CA ARG A 7 5.25 -4.02 13.09
C ARG A 7 4.78 -3.78 11.66
N LEU A 8 4.01 -2.72 11.41
CA LEU A 8 3.60 -2.32 10.07
C LEU A 8 4.83 -2.24 9.16
N ASN A 9 5.83 -1.46 9.57
CA ASN A 9 7.03 -1.26 8.78
C ASN A 9 7.88 -2.51 8.60
N GLN A 10 7.93 -3.39 9.61
CA GLN A 10 8.66 -4.65 9.58
C GLN A 10 8.10 -5.62 8.52
N PHE A 11 6.78 -5.68 8.36
CA PHE A 11 6.12 -6.65 7.48
C PHE A 11 5.59 -6.06 6.16
N TYR A 12 5.67 -4.73 5.99
CA TYR A 12 5.10 -4.04 4.84
C TYR A 12 5.58 -4.59 3.50
N GLU A 13 6.90 -4.71 3.32
CA GLU A 13 7.48 -5.23 2.08
C GLU A 13 6.95 -6.63 1.75
N LYS A 14 6.97 -7.53 2.72
CA LYS A 14 6.44 -8.89 2.55
C LYS A 14 4.99 -8.86 2.05
N ASN A 15 4.15 -8.03 2.67
CA ASN A 15 2.73 -7.93 2.34
C ASN A 15 2.48 -7.30 0.94
N MET A 16 3.45 -6.55 0.42
CA MET A 16 3.36 -5.83 -0.85
C MET A 16 4.13 -6.48 -2.00
N THR A 17 4.95 -7.51 -1.76
CA THR A 17 5.80 -8.11 -2.80
C THR A 17 5.77 -9.64 -2.84
N VAL A 18 5.36 -10.31 -1.77
CA VAL A 18 5.39 -11.78 -1.69
C VAL A 18 4.02 -12.34 -2.06
N LEU A 19 4.00 -13.26 -3.04
CA LEU A 19 2.81 -14.02 -3.39
C LEU A 19 2.39 -14.91 -2.21
N ASN A 20 1.12 -14.88 -1.86
CA ASN A 20 0.54 -15.88 -0.97
C ASN A 20 0.37 -17.19 -1.77
N PRO A 21 0.99 -18.31 -1.34
CA PRO A 21 0.95 -19.58 -2.06
C PRO A 21 -0.45 -20.22 -2.09
N LYS A 22 -1.36 -19.84 -1.21
CA LYS A 22 -2.73 -20.36 -1.15
C LYS A 22 -3.67 -19.65 -2.13
N SER A 23 -3.53 -18.33 -2.28
CA SER A 23 -4.40 -17.50 -3.11
C SER A 23 -3.77 -17.09 -4.45
N ASN A 24 -2.46 -17.34 -4.62
CA ASN A 24 -1.68 -16.97 -5.79
C ASN A 24 -1.73 -15.47 -6.13
N VAL A 25 -1.88 -14.62 -5.10
CA VAL A 25 -1.88 -13.15 -5.22
C VAL A 25 -1.01 -12.51 -4.14
N ILE A 26 -0.60 -11.26 -4.35
CA ILE A 26 0.03 -10.44 -3.31
C ILE A 26 -1.10 -9.74 -2.54
N GLU A 27 -1.34 -10.16 -1.30
CA GLU A 27 -2.54 -9.76 -0.53
C GLU A 27 -2.65 -8.25 -0.33
N GLY A 28 -1.56 -7.57 0.04
CA GLY A 28 -1.58 -6.12 0.26
C GLY A 28 -1.91 -5.34 -1.02
N ILE A 29 -1.46 -5.84 -2.18
CA ILE A 29 -1.80 -5.25 -3.47
C ILE A 29 -3.29 -5.41 -3.78
N GLU A 30 -3.84 -6.61 -3.61
CA GLU A 30 -5.25 -6.86 -3.91
C GLU A 30 -6.19 -6.10 -2.98
N GLN A 31 -5.86 -6.01 -1.69
CA GLN A 31 -6.61 -5.20 -0.72
C GLN A 31 -6.66 -3.73 -1.14
N ILE A 32 -5.52 -3.14 -1.55
CA ILE A 32 -5.50 -1.75 -2.00
C ILE A 32 -6.29 -1.60 -3.30
N LYS A 33 -6.15 -2.51 -4.27
CA LYS A 33 -6.92 -2.45 -5.52
C LYS A 33 -8.42 -2.49 -5.27
N GLU A 34 -8.89 -3.42 -4.44
CA GLU A 34 -10.31 -3.54 -4.10
C GLU A 34 -10.84 -2.27 -3.44
N HIS A 35 -10.08 -1.70 -2.52
CA HIS A 35 -10.46 -0.47 -1.85
C HIS A 35 -10.52 0.73 -2.81
N VAL A 36 -9.52 0.88 -3.69
CA VAL A 36 -9.44 1.96 -4.68
C VAL A 36 -10.56 1.88 -5.72
N GLN A 37 -11.01 0.67 -6.07
CA GLN A 37 -12.15 0.48 -6.97
C GLN A 37 -13.45 1.03 -6.37
N LYS A 38 -13.63 0.90 -5.05
CA LYS A 38 -14.87 1.27 -4.34
C LYS A 38 -14.87 2.71 -3.79
N SER A 39 -13.73 3.39 -3.84
CA SER A 39 -13.56 4.70 -3.18
C SER A 39 -13.45 5.84 -4.18
N ASP A 40 -13.94 7.02 -3.80
CA ASP A 40 -13.70 8.26 -4.55
C ASP A 40 -12.29 8.79 -4.27
N PHE A 41 -11.87 8.72 -3.00
CA PHE A 41 -10.54 9.13 -2.54
C PHE A 41 -9.98 8.12 -1.53
N VAL A 42 -8.66 7.96 -1.52
CA VAL A 42 -7.94 7.06 -0.60
C VAL A 42 -6.83 7.85 0.10
N PRO A 43 -7.07 8.35 1.32
CA PRO A 43 -6.03 9.03 2.09
C PRO A 43 -5.00 8.02 2.59
N VAL A 44 -3.71 8.33 2.43
CA VAL A 44 -2.60 7.48 2.88
C VAL A 44 -1.65 8.30 3.72
N ASP A 45 -1.46 7.90 4.98
CA ASP A 45 -0.52 8.54 5.88
C ASP A 45 0.90 8.03 5.62
N PHE A 46 1.77 8.86 5.05
CA PHE A 46 3.17 8.49 4.83
C PHE A 46 4.01 8.69 6.08
N ARG A 47 3.55 9.45 7.07
CA ARG A 47 4.31 9.73 8.31
C ARG A 47 4.55 8.47 9.14
N ILE A 48 3.70 7.45 8.96
CA ILE A 48 3.81 6.15 9.64
C ILE A 48 4.63 5.13 8.84
N LEU A 49 4.98 5.41 7.59
CA LEU A 49 5.82 4.53 6.76
C LEU A 49 7.25 5.06 6.71
N ASN A 50 8.23 4.17 6.87
CA ASN A 50 9.62 4.50 6.60
C ASN A 50 9.85 4.74 5.09
N SER A 51 10.96 5.39 4.73
CA SER A 51 11.24 5.78 3.35
C SER A 51 11.24 4.61 2.37
N LYS A 52 11.70 3.42 2.79
CA LYS A 52 11.67 2.20 1.97
C LYS A 52 10.22 1.80 1.64
N ASN A 53 9.35 1.76 2.64
CA ASN A 53 7.96 1.35 2.47
C ASN A 53 7.13 2.39 1.70
N GLN A 54 7.43 3.68 1.86
CA GLN A 54 6.87 4.74 1.00
C GLN A 54 7.23 4.51 -0.46
N GLN A 55 8.48 4.13 -0.76
CA GLN A 55 8.92 3.84 -2.13
C GLN A 55 8.22 2.60 -2.70
N ILE A 56 8.07 1.53 -1.91
CA ILE A 56 7.32 0.33 -2.32
C ILE A 56 5.88 0.71 -2.68
N PHE A 57 5.21 1.50 -1.83
CA PHE A 57 3.85 1.98 -2.12
C PHE A 57 3.79 2.80 -3.41
N MET A 58 4.67 3.79 -3.58
CA MET A 58 4.68 4.64 -4.78
C MET A 58 4.99 3.87 -6.05
N ASN A 59 5.86 2.87 -5.99
CA ASN A 59 6.14 1.98 -7.11
C ASN A 59 4.90 1.18 -7.49
N PHE A 60 4.14 0.67 -6.52
CA PHE A 60 2.86 0.03 -6.77
C PHE A 60 1.84 1.01 -7.38
N VAL A 61 1.66 2.21 -6.81
CA VAL A 61 0.70 3.19 -7.36
C VAL A 61 0.98 3.49 -8.82
N LYS A 62 2.26 3.62 -9.22
CA LYS A 62 2.64 3.85 -10.61
C LYS A 62 2.21 2.75 -11.59
N THR A 63 1.91 1.54 -11.11
CA THR A 63 1.42 0.44 -11.97
C THR A 63 -0.09 0.48 -12.19
N LEU A 64 -0.82 1.31 -11.44
CA LEU A 64 -2.27 1.45 -11.56
C LEU A 64 -2.65 2.33 -12.75
N PRO A 65 -3.88 2.20 -13.30
CA PRO A 65 -4.41 3.17 -14.26
C PRO A 65 -4.43 4.59 -13.69
N LYS A 66 -4.24 5.61 -14.54
CA LYS A 66 -4.17 7.01 -14.11
C LYS A 66 -5.37 7.46 -13.26
N SER A 67 -6.58 7.04 -13.65
CA SER A 67 -7.80 7.33 -12.90
C SER A 67 -7.83 6.74 -11.49
N ALA A 68 -7.11 5.64 -11.25
CA ALA A 68 -6.94 5.06 -9.92
C ALA A 68 -5.81 5.75 -9.14
N GLN A 69 -4.74 6.16 -9.82
CA GLN A 69 -3.65 6.93 -9.20
C GLN A 69 -4.14 8.26 -8.62
N GLU A 70 -5.01 8.96 -9.35
CA GLU A 70 -5.54 10.28 -8.97
C GLU A 70 -6.44 10.24 -7.72
N LYS A 71 -6.90 9.06 -7.29
CA LYS A 71 -7.69 8.88 -6.07
C LYS A 71 -6.87 8.97 -4.79
N PHE A 72 -5.55 8.75 -4.85
CA PHE A 72 -4.72 8.73 -3.65
C PHE A 72 -4.39 10.14 -3.15
N ILE A 73 -4.64 10.39 -1.86
CA ILE A 73 -4.28 11.63 -1.18
C ILE A 73 -3.18 11.32 -0.16
N ILE A 74 -1.94 11.72 -0.45
CA ILE A 74 -0.79 11.42 0.42
C ILE A 74 -0.66 12.48 1.50
N MET A 75 -0.80 12.08 2.76
CA MET A 75 -0.54 12.92 3.93
C MET A 75 0.93 12.80 4.31
N ARG A 76 1.61 13.94 4.45
CA ARG A 76 3.05 14.06 4.74
C ARG A 76 3.31 14.75 6.06
#